data_AF-A0AAU7GSM1-F1
#
_entry.id   AF-A0AAU7GSM1-F1
#
_cell.length_a   1.000
_cell.length_b   1.000
_cell.length_c   1.000
_cell.angle_alpha   90.00
_cell.angle_beta   90.00
_cell.angle_gamma   90.00
#
_symmetry.space_group_name_H-M   'P 1'
#
loop_
_entity.id
_entity.type
_entity.pdbx_description
1 polymer ?
#
loop_
_entity_poly.entity_id
_entity_poly.type
_entity_poly.pdbx_seq_one_letter_code
_entity_poly.pdbx_strand_id
1 'polypeptide(L)'
;MTSREKFEAWCINRLISVTSMVGCDSYQSWRTRELWASWQAAQTASEQKLTDMAVQLANAESKCRELAAENVTLNDKMNKLATWPGIEFYSSAWEFCNLDGNDALEFMCDVKTPATDSFLAEVRAQGVDAAIDHLSKKFEGTGHIGVPVMALEWLAQELRKGAAL
;
A
#
# COMPACT_ATOMS: atom_id res chain seq x y z
N MET A 1 9.73 -19.64 -24.20
CA MET A 1 10.97 -18.90 -24.49
C MET A 1 11.80 -18.80 -23.23
N THR A 2 12.94 -19.47 -23.18
CA THR A 2 13.87 -19.46 -22.04
C THR A 2 14.49 -18.08 -21.85
N SER A 3 15.03 -17.76 -20.66
CA SER A 3 15.75 -16.50 -20.41
C SER A 3 16.92 -16.32 -21.39
N ARG A 4 17.49 -17.43 -21.84
CA ARG A 4 18.55 -17.47 -22.85
C ARG A 4 18.06 -17.03 -24.23
N GLU A 5 16.99 -17.63 -24.72
CA GLU A 5 16.41 -17.26 -26.02
C GLU A 5 15.97 -15.78 -26.03
N LYS A 6 15.48 -15.27 -24.90
CA LYS A 6 15.14 -13.85 -24.71
C LYS A 6 16.37 -12.95 -24.84
N PHE A 7 17.49 -13.31 -24.21
CA PHE A 7 18.73 -12.55 -24.32
C PHE A 7 19.34 -12.60 -25.71
N GLU A 8 19.39 -13.78 -26.34
CA GLU A 8 19.95 -13.93 -27.68
C GLU A 8 19.12 -13.13 -28.70
N ALA A 9 17.79 -13.16 -28.59
CA ALA A 9 16.90 -12.30 -29.38
C ALA A 9 17.14 -10.80 -29.10
N TRP A 10 17.33 -10.41 -27.84
CA TRP A 10 17.66 -9.03 -27.47
C TRP A 10 19.00 -8.57 -28.05
N CYS A 11 20.03 -9.42 -28.05
CA CYS A 11 21.32 -9.15 -28.66
C CYS A 11 21.21 -9.00 -30.19
N ILE A 12 20.48 -9.90 -30.85
CA ILE A 12 20.23 -9.86 -32.30
C ILE A 12 19.56 -8.53 -32.68
N ASN A 13 18.52 -8.12 -31.94
CA ASN A 13 17.81 -6.86 -32.18
C ASN A 13 18.72 -5.63 -32.02
N ARG A 14 19.73 -5.71 -31.16
CA ARG A 14 20.70 -4.63 -30.92
C ARG A 14 21.99 -4.74 -31.73
N LEU A 15 22.06 -5.65 -32.70
CA LEU A 15 23.25 -5.93 -33.51
C LEU A 15 24.49 -6.27 -32.66
N ILE A 16 24.28 -6.85 -31.48
CA ILE A 16 25.35 -7.28 -30.58
C ILE A 16 25.75 -8.71 -30.97
N SER A 17 27.01 -8.90 -31.36
CA SER A 17 27.55 -10.23 -31.64
C SER A 17 27.80 -11.01 -30.35
N VAL A 18 27.23 -12.21 -30.28
CA VAL A 18 27.32 -13.13 -29.14
C VAL A 18 28.11 -14.34 -29.64
N THR A 19 29.29 -14.61 -29.06
CA THR A 19 30.12 -15.77 -29.48
C THR A 19 29.42 -17.08 -29.10
N SER A 20 29.48 -18.09 -29.97
CA SER A 20 28.85 -19.40 -29.75
C SER A 20 29.39 -20.12 -28.50
N MET A 21 28.57 -21.01 -27.96
CA MET A 21 28.84 -21.79 -26.74
C MET A 21 30.03 -22.75 -26.89
N VAL A 22 30.73 -23.02 -25.79
CA VAL A 22 31.38 -24.33 -25.56
C VAL A 22 30.55 -25.03 -24.47
N GLY A 23 30.48 -26.36 -24.56
CA GLY A 23 29.62 -27.20 -23.73
C GLY A 23 29.57 -26.79 -22.25
N CYS A 24 28.37 -26.94 -21.66
CA CYS A 24 27.96 -26.50 -20.32
C CYS A 24 27.75 -24.97 -20.19
N ASP A 25 26.57 -24.52 -20.62
CA ASP A 25 25.82 -23.34 -20.14
C ASP A 25 26.56 -22.02 -19.92
N SER A 26 27.62 -21.75 -20.67
CA SER A 26 28.35 -20.48 -20.56
C SER A 26 28.80 -19.91 -21.90
N TYR A 27 28.68 -18.59 -22.03
CA TYR A 27 29.17 -17.84 -23.20
C TYR A 27 30.70 -17.81 -23.21
N GLN A 28 31.30 -17.99 -24.39
CA GLN A 28 32.76 -18.09 -24.55
C GLN A 28 33.50 -16.78 -24.27
N SER A 29 32.94 -15.68 -24.75
CA SER A 29 33.54 -14.36 -24.57
C SER A 29 33.24 -13.82 -23.18
N TRP A 30 34.27 -13.37 -22.46
CA TRP A 30 34.13 -12.65 -21.19
C TRP A 30 33.13 -11.49 -21.31
N ARG A 31 33.19 -10.72 -22.41
CA ARG A 31 32.25 -9.62 -22.67
C ARG A 31 30.81 -10.09 -22.74
N THR A 32 30.58 -11.25 -23.35
CA THR A 32 29.24 -11.83 -23.48
C THR A 32 28.73 -12.36 -22.14
N ARG A 33 29.60 -12.90 -21.29
CA ARG A 33 29.25 -13.33 -19.93
C ARG A 33 28.84 -12.15 -19.05
N GLU A 34 29.58 -11.05 -19.09
CA GLU A 34 29.22 -9.83 -18.36
C GLU A 34 27.93 -9.20 -18.88
N LEU A 35 27.75 -9.19 -20.21
CA LEU A 35 26.51 -8.70 -20.82
C LEU A 35 25.30 -9.56 -20.41
N TRP A 36 25.46 -10.88 -20.39
CA TRP A 36 24.43 -11.80 -19.87
C TRP A 36 24.12 -11.53 -18.40
N ALA A 37 25.14 -11.39 -17.55
CA ALA A 37 24.96 -11.15 -16.12
C ALA A 37 24.24 -9.81 -15.84
N SER A 38 24.66 -8.74 -16.53
CA SER A 38 24.03 -7.42 -16.40
C SER A 38 22.60 -7.40 -16.95
N TRP A 39 22.35 -8.07 -18.08
CA TRP A 39 21.01 -8.23 -18.63
C TRP A 39 20.10 -9.00 -17.68
N GLN A 40 20.58 -10.12 -17.13
CA GLN A 40 19.82 -10.93 -16.19
C GLN A 40 19.52 -10.16 -14.90
N ALA A 41 20.49 -9.41 -14.36
CA ALA A 41 20.28 -8.55 -13.21
C ALA A 41 19.23 -7.45 -13.49
N ALA A 42 19.27 -6.82 -14.65
CA ALA A 42 18.27 -5.82 -15.05
C ALA A 42 16.88 -6.44 -15.21
N GLN A 43 16.80 -7.64 -15.81
CA GLN A 43 15.54 -8.38 -15.96
C GLN A 43 14.94 -8.68 -14.59
N THR A 44 15.70 -9.31 -13.69
CA THR A 44 15.23 -9.63 -12.34
C THR A 44 14.84 -8.38 -11.56
N ALA A 45 15.61 -7.28 -11.65
CA ALA A 45 15.27 -6.02 -10.98
C ALA A 45 13.95 -5.42 -11.51
N SER A 46 13.67 -5.53 -12.81
CA SER A 46 12.40 -5.07 -13.39
C SER A 46 11.22 -5.97 -13.03
N GLU A 47 11.43 -7.28 -13.00
CA GLU A 47 10.43 -8.26 -12.54
C GLU A 47 10.07 -8.01 -11.08
N GLN A 48 11.06 -7.76 -10.22
CA GLN A 48 10.85 -7.44 -8.82
C GLN A 48 10.05 -6.14 -8.64
N LYS A 49 10.36 -5.10 -9.41
CA LYS A 49 9.57 -3.86 -9.40
C LYS A 49 8.11 -4.10 -9.80
N LEU A 50 7.88 -4.93 -10.82
CA LEU A 50 6.51 -5.28 -11.25
C LEU A 50 5.77 -6.07 -10.16
N THR A 51 6.43 -6.98 -9.46
CA THR A 51 5.80 -7.71 -8.35
C THR A 51 5.47 -6.79 -7.18
N ASP A 52 6.38 -5.88 -6.83
CA ASP A 52 6.16 -4.93 -5.73
C ASP A 52 4.99 -3.98 -6.05
N MET A 53 4.92 -3.47 -7.28
CA MET A 53 3.80 -2.65 -7.76
C MET A 53 2.47 -3.41 -7.77
N ALA A 54 2.48 -4.68 -8.17
CA ALA A 54 1.27 -5.52 -8.18
C ALA A 54 0.73 -5.74 -6.75
N VAL A 55 1.62 -5.97 -5.77
CA VAL A 55 1.24 -6.09 -4.35
C VAL A 55 0.68 -4.78 -3.81
N GLN A 56 1.32 -3.65 -4.12
CA GLN A 56 0.81 -2.33 -3.71
C GLN A 56 -0.57 -2.04 -4.29
N LEU A 57 -0.79 -2.37 -5.56
CA LEU A 57 -2.09 -2.19 -6.22
C LEU A 57 -3.17 -3.05 -5.57
N ALA A 58 -2.90 -4.34 -5.35
CA ALA A 58 -3.85 -5.25 -4.70
C ALA A 58 -4.21 -4.78 -3.28
N ASN A 59 -3.23 -4.27 -2.53
CA ASN A 59 -3.45 -3.70 -1.20
C ASN A 59 -4.31 -2.43 -1.26
N ALA A 60 -4.03 -1.53 -2.21
CA ALA A 60 -4.81 -0.31 -2.41
C ALA A 60 -6.27 -0.63 -2.82
N GLU A 61 -6.46 -1.58 -3.74
CA GLU A 61 -7.78 -2.05 -4.15
C GLU A 61 -8.57 -2.65 -2.98
N SER A 62 -7.92 -3.43 -2.10
CA SER A 62 -8.59 -3.96 -0.90
C SER A 62 -9.07 -2.84 0.02
N LYS A 63 -8.21 -1.86 0.32
CA LYS A 63 -8.55 -0.70 1.16
C LYS A 63 -9.69 0.13 0.54
N CYS A 64 -9.65 0.35 -0.77
CA CYS A 64 -10.73 1.05 -1.49
C CYS A 64 -12.07 0.30 -1.39
N ARG A 65 -12.07 -1.03 -1.48
CA ARG A 65 -13.30 -1.82 -1.29
C ARG A 65 -13.86 -1.70 0.11
N GLU A 66 -13.01 -1.72 1.13
CA GLU A 66 -13.42 -1.55 2.54
C GLU A 66 -14.01 -0.17 2.79
N LEU A 67 -13.36 0.89 2.32
CA LEU A 67 -13.87 2.26 2.41
C LEU A 67 -15.17 2.44 1.61
N ALA A 68 -15.31 1.80 0.45
CA ALA A 68 -16.55 1.85 -0.32
C ALA A 68 -17.70 1.15 0.42
N ALA A 69 -17.46 -0.01 1.05
CA ALA A 69 -18.45 -0.70 1.86
C ALA A 69 -18.88 0.11 3.10
N GLU A 70 -17.92 0.77 3.77
CA GLU A 70 -18.21 1.70 4.86
C GLU A 70 -19.07 2.88 4.37
N ASN A 71 -18.74 3.49 3.22
CA ASN A 71 -19.53 4.58 2.65
C ASN A 71 -20.96 4.16 2.30
N VAL A 72 -21.17 2.95 1.75
CA VAL A 72 -22.52 2.42 1.51
C VAL A 72 -23.29 2.30 2.83
N THR A 73 -22.64 1.79 3.87
CA THR A 73 -23.25 1.64 5.21
C THR A 73 -23.63 3.00 5.82
N LEU A 74 -22.75 4.00 5.69
CA LEU A 74 -23.02 5.37 6.12
C LEU A 74 -24.17 6.01 5.33
N ASN A 75 -24.22 5.77 4.02
CA ASN A 75 -25.30 6.27 3.17
C ASN A 75 -26.65 5.61 3.52
N ASP A 76 -26.67 4.31 3.78
CA ASP A 76 -27.87 3.61 4.26
C ASP A 76 -28.33 4.14 5.62
N LYS A 77 -27.39 4.43 6.50
CA LYS A 77 -27.67 5.06 7.80
C LYS A 77 -28.27 6.45 7.62
N MET A 78 -27.72 7.26 6.72
CA MET A 78 -28.25 8.58 6.36
C MET A 78 -29.65 8.50 5.74
N ASN A 79 -29.90 7.55 4.84
CA ASN A 79 -31.20 7.35 4.23
C ASN A 79 -32.27 6.95 5.27
N LYS A 80 -31.91 6.10 6.24
CA LYS A 80 -32.80 5.74 7.36
C LYS A 80 -33.12 6.93 8.25
N LEU A 81 -32.16 7.81 8.49
CA LEU A 81 -32.41 9.07 9.20
C LEU A 81 -33.36 9.96 8.42
N ALA A 82 -33.14 10.13 7.11
CA ALA A 82 -33.97 10.98 6.26
C ALA A 82 -35.45 10.55 6.20
N THR A 83 -35.76 9.28 6.47
CA THR A 83 -37.12 8.75 6.52
C THR A 83 -37.62 8.48 7.94
N TRP A 84 -36.89 8.92 8.96
CA TRP A 84 -37.23 8.65 10.36
C TRP A 84 -38.59 9.29 10.72
N PRO A 85 -39.51 8.54 11.36
CA PRO A 85 -40.81 9.07 11.75
C PRO A 85 -40.68 10.33 12.61
N GLY A 86 -41.27 11.43 12.17
CA GLY A 86 -41.18 12.69 12.91
C GLY A 86 -40.02 13.60 12.52
N ILE A 87 -39.20 13.24 11.51
CA ILE A 87 -38.05 14.07 11.12
C ILE A 87 -38.43 15.48 10.66
N GLU A 88 -39.59 15.60 10.02
CA GLU A 88 -40.20 16.85 9.58
C GLU A 88 -40.70 17.74 10.73
N PHE A 89 -40.80 17.19 11.95
CA PHE A 89 -41.23 17.92 13.14
C PHE A 89 -40.06 18.36 14.02
N TYR A 90 -38.82 17.88 13.83
CA TYR A 90 -37.65 18.25 14.66
C TYR A 90 -37.09 19.66 14.37
N SER A 91 -37.95 20.68 14.45
CA SER A 91 -37.54 22.09 14.39
C SER A 91 -37.07 22.63 15.74
N SER A 92 -37.28 21.88 16.83
CA SER A 92 -36.96 22.33 18.18
C SER A 92 -36.56 21.20 19.14
N ALA A 93 -35.61 21.48 20.03
CA ALA A 93 -35.03 20.50 20.96
C ALA A 93 -36.03 19.88 21.96
N TRP A 94 -37.24 20.45 22.11
CA TRP A 94 -38.26 19.96 23.07
C TRP A 94 -39.16 18.85 22.50
N GLU A 95 -39.13 18.60 21.19
CA GLU A 95 -39.87 17.52 20.50
C GLU A 95 -39.15 16.17 20.56
N PHE A 96 -37.85 16.15 20.90
CA PHE A 96 -37.09 14.92 21.19
C PHE A 96 -37.59 14.18 22.43
N CYS A 97 -38.26 14.89 23.35
CA CYS A 97 -38.52 14.41 24.70
C CYS A 97 -39.82 13.58 24.86
N ASN A 98 -40.65 13.42 23.81
CA ASN A 98 -41.97 12.79 23.95
C ASN A 98 -42.27 11.60 23.00
N LEU A 99 -41.34 11.22 22.10
CA LEU A 99 -41.39 10.06 21.17
C LEU A 99 -39.95 9.58 20.86
N ASP A 100 -39.77 8.61 19.94
CA ASP A 100 -38.53 7.96 19.39
C ASP A 100 -37.28 8.85 19.12
N GLY A 101 -37.25 10.12 19.53
CA GLY A 101 -36.13 11.05 19.38
C GLY A 101 -34.87 10.65 20.14
N ASN A 102 -34.98 10.01 21.31
CA ASN A 102 -33.79 9.46 22.00
C ASN A 102 -33.15 8.33 21.18
N ASP A 103 -33.96 7.46 20.58
CA ASP A 103 -33.50 6.37 19.71
C ASP A 103 -32.88 6.91 18.42
N ALA A 104 -33.47 7.97 17.85
CA ALA A 104 -32.89 8.68 16.71
C ALA A 104 -31.54 9.32 17.05
N LEU A 105 -31.41 9.92 18.23
CA LEU A 105 -30.16 10.54 18.69
C LEU A 105 -29.07 9.50 18.94
N GLU A 106 -29.39 8.39 19.60
CA GLU A 106 -28.48 7.26 19.79
C GLU A 106 -28.03 6.69 18.44
N PHE A 107 -28.97 6.53 17.51
CA PHE A 107 -28.67 6.08 16.15
C PHE A 107 -27.76 7.08 15.42
N MET A 108 -27.98 8.40 15.52
CA MET A 108 -27.09 9.41 14.93
C MET A 108 -25.69 9.40 15.55
N CYS A 109 -25.58 9.21 16.86
CA CYS A 109 -24.31 9.27 17.57
C CYS A 109 -23.46 7.98 17.44
N ASP A 110 -24.07 6.82 17.20
CA ASP A 110 -23.34 5.55 17.00
C ASP A 110 -22.78 5.40 15.58
N VAL A 111 -22.06 6.41 15.08
CA VAL A 111 -21.35 6.34 13.80
C VAL A 111 -19.91 5.90 14.04
N LYS A 112 -19.57 4.72 13.53
CA LYS A 112 -18.20 4.18 13.56
C LYS A 112 -17.67 4.06 12.15
N THR A 113 -16.40 4.44 11.96
CA THR A 113 -15.72 4.41 10.66
C THR A 113 -14.40 3.61 10.76
N PRO A 114 -14.47 2.31 11.12
CA PRO A 114 -13.28 1.50 11.36
C PRO A 114 -12.37 1.34 10.14
N ALA A 115 -12.91 1.34 8.92
CA ALA A 115 -12.11 1.28 7.70
C ALA A 115 -11.36 2.60 7.47
N THR A 116 -12.01 3.74 7.72
CA THR A 116 -11.35 5.05 7.70
C THR A 116 -10.27 5.15 8.79
N ASP A 117 -10.54 4.68 10.00
CA ASP A 117 -9.57 4.69 11.10
C ASP A 117 -8.34 3.84 10.78
N SER A 118 -8.56 2.62 10.27
CA SER A 118 -7.49 1.72 9.79
C SER A 118 -6.66 2.35 8.67
N PHE A 119 -7.34 2.99 7.70
CA PHE A 119 -6.67 3.70 6.61
C PHE A 119 -5.80 4.85 7.13
N LEU A 120 -6.30 5.68 8.04
CA LEU A 120 -5.53 6.78 8.64
C LEU A 120 -4.34 6.28 9.45
N ALA A 121 -4.50 5.17 10.18
CA ALA A 121 -3.44 4.56 10.97
C ALA A 121 -2.28 4.06 10.08
N GLU A 122 -2.62 3.43 8.95
CA GLU A 122 -1.67 3.05 7.91
C GLU A 122 -0.98 4.27 7.28
N VAL A 123 -1.71 5.33 6.92
CA VAL A 123 -1.11 6.54 6.33
C VAL A 123 -0.10 7.17 7.30
N ARG A 124 -0.39 7.18 8.60
CA ARG A 124 0.56 7.63 9.62
C ARG A 124 1.80 6.72 9.67
N ALA A 125 1.63 5.40 9.62
CA ALA A 125 2.74 4.45 9.58
C ALA A 125 3.63 4.65 8.33
N GLN A 126 3.02 4.88 7.16
CA GLN A 126 3.75 5.20 5.92
C GLN A 126 4.56 6.50 6.03
N GLY A 127 4.03 7.50 6.74
CA GLY A 127 4.78 8.73 7.06
C GLY A 127 6.03 8.45 7.91
N VAL A 128 5.94 7.51 8.85
CA VAL A 128 7.08 7.06 9.66
C VAL A 128 8.09 6.29 8.80
N ASP A 129 7.63 5.40 7.92
CA ASP A 129 8.50 4.69 6.96
C ASP A 129 9.28 5.68 6.07
N ALA A 130 8.61 6.71 5.55
CA ALA A 130 9.24 7.76 4.75
C ALA A 130 10.30 8.55 5.55
N ALA A 131 10.07 8.78 6.85
CA ALA A 131 11.03 9.42 7.73
C ALA A 131 12.26 8.53 7.98
N ILE A 132 12.05 7.21 8.18
CA ILE A 132 13.13 6.21 8.31
C ILE A 132 14.00 6.21 7.06
N ASP A 133 13.39 6.16 5.87
CA ASP A 133 14.10 6.18 4.58
C ASP A 133 14.94 7.45 4.42
N HIS A 134 14.37 8.61 4.78
CA HIS A 134 15.06 9.89 4.71
C HIS A 134 16.26 9.95 5.68
N LEU A 135 16.09 9.46 6.92
CA LEU A 135 17.17 9.38 7.89
C LEU A 135 18.28 8.43 7.44
N SER A 136 17.90 7.26 6.91
CA SER A 136 18.83 6.24 6.44
C SER A 136 19.71 6.77 5.30
N LYS A 137 19.12 7.50 4.35
CA LYS A 137 19.85 8.17 3.26
C LYS A 137 20.75 9.29 3.76
N LYS A 138 20.26 10.12 4.68
CA LYS A 138 21.00 11.30 5.17
C LYS A 138 22.25 10.92 5.98
N PHE A 139 22.20 9.80 6.68
CA PHE A 139 23.26 9.33 7.58
C PHE A 139 23.96 8.05 7.08
N GLU A 140 23.85 7.78 5.78
CA GLU A 140 24.49 6.64 5.14
C GLU A 140 26.00 6.61 5.48
N GLY A 141 26.48 5.49 6.03
CA GLY A 141 27.89 5.28 6.41
C GLY A 141 28.30 5.77 7.81
N THR A 142 27.41 6.40 8.59
CA THR A 142 27.75 6.90 9.94
C THR A 142 27.60 5.88 11.08
N GLY A 143 26.93 4.74 10.84
CA GLY A 143 26.78 3.65 11.82
C GLY A 143 25.96 3.97 13.09
N HIS A 144 25.53 5.22 13.30
CA HIS A 144 24.95 5.69 14.57
C HIS A 144 23.41 5.85 14.59
N ILE A 145 22.71 5.42 13.53
CA ILE A 145 21.24 5.60 13.41
C ILE A 145 20.41 4.35 13.74
N GLY A 146 21.03 3.22 14.09
CA GLY A 146 20.32 1.96 14.29
C GLY A 146 19.24 2.01 15.36
N VAL A 147 19.55 2.55 16.55
CA VAL A 147 18.57 2.63 17.66
C VAL A 147 17.40 3.57 17.34
N PRO A 148 17.61 4.79 16.81
CA PRO A 148 16.50 5.63 16.34
C PRO A 148 15.63 4.98 15.25
N VAL A 149 16.25 4.29 14.28
CA VAL A 149 15.51 3.60 13.21
C VAL A 149 14.64 2.48 13.78
N MET A 150 15.19 1.63 14.66
CA MET A 150 14.41 0.57 15.32
C MET A 150 13.21 1.10 16.10
N ALA A 151 13.37 2.25 16.78
CA ALA A 151 12.27 2.87 17.52
C ALA A 151 11.15 3.38 16.58
N LEU A 152 11.53 3.93 15.43
CA LEU A 152 10.57 4.37 14.41
C LEU A 152 9.90 3.17 13.71
N GLU A 153 10.63 2.10 13.43
CA GLU A 153 10.07 0.86 12.88
C GLU A 153 9.02 0.27 13.82
N TRP A 154 9.30 0.26 15.13
CA TRP A 154 8.35 -0.15 16.14
C TRP A 154 7.12 0.75 16.18
N LEU A 155 7.30 2.08 16.15
CA LEU A 155 6.20 3.04 16.10
C LEU A 155 5.32 2.82 14.86
N ALA A 156 5.91 2.59 13.68
CA ALA A 156 5.18 2.29 12.47
C ALA A 156 4.34 1.00 12.61
N GLN A 157 4.87 -0.03 13.27
CA GLN A 157 4.12 -1.26 13.54
C GLN A 157 2.95 -1.05 14.51
N GLU A 158 3.13 -0.26 15.57
CA GLU A 158 2.05 0.06 16.50
C GLU A 158 0.94 0.89 15.84
N LEU A 159 1.30 1.87 15.00
CA LEU A 159 0.33 2.62 14.22
C LEU A 159 -0.49 1.69 13.32
N ARG A 160 0.11 0.70 12.64
CA ARG A 160 -0.64 -0.27 11.83
C ARG A 160 -1.58 -1.16 12.63
N LYS A 161 -1.34 -1.36 13.93
CA LYS A 161 -2.26 -2.09 14.82
C LYS A 161 -3.41 -1.20 15.34
N GLY A 162 -3.43 0.08 14.97
CA GLY A 162 -4.42 1.04 15.46
C GLY A 162 -4.12 1.56 16.87
N ALA A 163 -2.87 1.48 17.34
CA ALA A 163 -2.48 2.10 18.60
C ALA A 163 -2.69 3.62 18.51
N ALA A 164 -3.42 4.18 19.48
CA ALA A 164 -3.49 5.63 19.66
C ALA A 164 -2.16 6.13 20.22
N LEU A 165 -1.66 7.23 19.66
CA LEU A 165 -0.52 7.99 20.20
C LEU A 165 -0.95 8.79 21.45
#